data_AF-A0A1F9AZ04-F1
#
_entry.id   AF-A0A1F9AZ04-F1
#
_cell.length_a   1.000
_cell.length_b   1.000
_cell.length_c   1.000
_cell.angle_alpha   90.00
_cell.angle_beta   90.00
_cell.angle_gamma   90.00
#
_symmetry.space_group_name_H-M   'P 1'
#
loop_
_entity.id
_entity.type
_entity.pdbx_description
1 polymer ?
#
loop_
_entity_poly.entity_id
_entity_poly.type
_entity_poly.pdbx_seq_one_letter_code
_entity_poly.pdbx_strand_id
1 'polypeptide(L)'
;MQKMSYLLSDTILFPALQVALVMLVLFAALRNWLQARKAGRGGVTLAVTRGDVSMGRFYGMYAATSGLLVAICLSVDAAKNHRVLWVAIDTTLVAYVCLLNPWFRNLLLGWSARLSKIEKR
;
A
#
# COMPACT_ATOMS: atom_id res chain seq x y z
N MET A 1 -12.67 -17.28 27.57
CA MET A 1 -11.95 -17.59 26.32
C MET A 1 -12.80 -17.50 25.04
N GLN A 2 -14.15 -17.45 25.11
CA GLN A 2 -15.02 -17.35 23.92
C GLN A 2 -15.04 -15.99 23.20
N LYS A 3 -14.77 -14.87 23.89
CA LYS A 3 -14.80 -13.52 23.28
C LYS A 3 -13.65 -13.25 22.30
N MET A 4 -12.52 -13.96 22.45
CA MET A 4 -11.32 -13.75 21.64
C MET A 4 -11.44 -14.36 20.24
N SER A 5 -12.18 -15.47 20.12
CA SER A 5 -12.46 -16.14 18.83
C SER A 5 -13.39 -15.34 17.92
N TYR A 6 -14.23 -14.47 18.46
CA TYR A 6 -15.13 -13.63 17.66
C TYR A 6 -14.38 -12.46 17.01
N LEU A 7 -13.44 -11.83 17.74
CA LEU A 7 -12.62 -10.73 17.22
C LEU A 7 -11.59 -11.19 16.17
N LEU A 8 -11.17 -12.46 16.25
CA LEU A 8 -10.31 -13.10 15.25
C LEU A 8 -11.10 -13.87 14.19
N SER A 9 -12.44 -13.73 14.16
CA SER A 9 -13.23 -14.32 13.08
C SER A 9 -12.89 -13.60 11.77
N ASP A 10 -12.68 -14.38 10.71
CA ASP A 10 -12.53 -13.92 9.33
C ASP A 10 -13.57 -12.87 8.94
N THR A 11 -14.77 -12.97 9.50
CA THR A 11 -15.90 -12.06 9.30
C THR A 11 -15.63 -10.62 9.78
N ILE A 12 -14.71 -10.43 10.73
CA ILE A 12 -14.33 -9.11 11.27
C ILE A 12 -12.98 -8.67 10.71
N LEU A 13 -11.99 -9.58 10.69
CA LEU A 13 -10.63 -9.27 10.24
C LEU A 13 -10.58 -8.88 8.77
N PHE A 14 -11.32 -9.58 7.91
CA PHE A 14 -11.34 -9.28 6.48
C PHE A 14 -11.89 -7.88 6.17
N PRO A 15 -13.10 -7.48 6.60
CA PRO A 15 -13.59 -6.13 6.36
C PRO A 15 -12.75 -5.08 7.09
N ALA A 16 -12.18 -5.37 8.27
CA ALA A 16 -11.26 -4.44 8.94
C ALA A 16 -9.99 -4.19 8.10
N LEU A 17 -9.42 -5.23 7.49
CA LEU A 17 -8.27 -5.11 6.58
C LEU A 17 -8.63 -4.31 5.33
N GLN A 18 -9.80 -4.56 4.74
CA GLN A 18 -10.31 -3.83 3.57
C GLN A 18 -10.49 -2.34 3.89
N VAL A 19 -11.13 -2.02 5.01
CA VAL A 19 -11.29 -0.64 5.48
C VAL A 19 -9.93 0.01 5.73
N ALA A 20 -8.99 -0.70 6.36
CA ALA A 20 -7.64 -0.18 6.60
C ALA A 20 -6.90 0.13 5.28
N LEU A 21 -7.01 -0.74 4.27
CA LEU A 21 -6.41 -0.53 2.96
C LEU A 21 -7.01 0.68 2.25
N VAL A 22 -8.34 0.78 2.22
CA VAL A 22 -9.06 1.92 1.63
C VAL A 22 -8.68 3.22 2.35
N MET A 23 -8.65 3.23 3.69
CA MET A 23 -8.25 4.38 4.49
C MET A 23 -6.79 4.78 4.23
N LEU A 24 -5.88 3.82 4.06
CA LEU A 24 -4.50 4.08 3.70
C LEU A 24 -4.39 4.74 2.32
N VAL A 25 -5.17 4.27 1.34
CA VAL A 25 -5.22 4.84 -0.01
C VAL A 25 -5.78 6.25 0.02
N LEU A 26 -6.90 6.47 0.73
CA LEU A 26 -7.51 7.79 0.89
C LEU A 26 -6.56 8.76 1.59
N PHE A 27 -5.88 8.31 2.65
CA PHE A 27 -4.87 9.09 3.34
C PHE A 27 -3.69 9.43 2.43
N ALA A 28 -3.18 8.46 1.66
CA ALA A 28 -2.11 8.69 0.70
C ALA A 28 -2.55 9.66 -0.41
N ALA A 29 -3.78 9.57 -0.89
CA ALA A 29 -4.36 10.49 -1.88
C ALA A 29 -4.52 11.90 -1.30
N LEU A 30 -5.03 12.03 -0.08
CA LEU A 30 -5.17 13.31 0.62
C LEU A 30 -3.81 13.95 0.86
N ARG A 31 -2.81 13.19 1.31
CA ARG A 31 -1.44 13.69 1.49
C ARG A 31 -0.83 14.15 0.18
N ASN A 32 -1.01 13.38 -0.89
CA ASN A 32 -0.57 13.79 -2.22
C ASN A 32 -1.26 15.10 -2.66
N TRP A 33 -2.57 15.22 -2.46
CA TRP A 33 -3.32 16.44 -2.79
C TRP A 33 -2.89 17.66 -1.96
N LEU A 34 -2.67 17.49 -0.66
CA LEU A 34 -2.16 18.53 0.22
C LEU A 34 -0.73 18.95 -0.17
N GLN A 35 0.11 17.99 -0.58
CA GLN A 35 1.46 18.28 -1.06
C GLN A 35 1.44 18.99 -2.41
N ALA A 36 0.58 18.57 -3.34
CA ALA A 36 0.38 19.26 -4.62
C ALA A 36 -0.10 20.70 -4.41
N ARG A 37 -1.04 20.92 -3.48
CA ARG A 37 -1.51 22.27 -3.10
C ARG A 37 -0.41 23.14 -2.48
N LYS A 38 0.50 22.56 -1.69
CA LYS A 38 1.65 23.28 -1.11
C LYS A 38 2.74 23.56 -2.14
N ALA A 39 3.01 22.62 -3.05
CA ALA A 39 3.98 22.75 -4.13
C ALA A 39 3.57 23.81 -5.17
N GLY A 40 2.27 24.04 -5.36
CA GLY A 40 1.74 25.13 -6.20
C GLY A 40 2.11 26.55 -5.75
N ARG A 41 2.75 26.73 -4.58
CA ARG A 41 3.29 28.01 -4.10
C ARG A 41 4.81 28.17 -4.22
N GLY A 42 5.53 27.15 -4.67
CA GLY A 42 6.98 27.26 -4.83
C GLY A 42 7.67 25.95 -5.19
N GLY A 43 8.04 25.84 -6.45
CA GLY A 43 9.28 25.17 -6.83
C GLY A 43 9.21 23.66 -7.08
N VAL A 44 9.20 23.33 -8.37
CA VAL A 44 9.84 22.14 -8.95
C VAL A 44 9.30 20.81 -8.42
N THR A 45 8.30 20.28 -9.13
CA THR A 45 8.18 18.82 -9.29
C THR A 45 9.49 18.33 -9.88
N LEU A 46 10.43 17.96 -9.01
CA LEU A 46 11.66 17.27 -9.38
C LEU A 46 11.19 15.94 -9.94
N ALA A 47 10.94 15.93 -11.25
CA ALA A 47 10.82 14.75 -12.08
C ALA A 47 12.21 14.12 -12.10
N VAL A 48 12.62 13.58 -10.95
CA VAL A 48 13.76 12.69 -10.85
C VAL A 48 13.38 11.52 -11.73
N THR A 49 13.98 11.44 -12.92
CA THR A 49 14.14 10.22 -13.67
C THR A 49 14.75 9.21 -12.71
N ARG A 50 13.87 8.42 -12.07
CA ARG A 50 14.29 7.49 -11.01
C ARG A 50 15.03 6.35 -11.68
N GLY A 51 16.27 6.14 -11.25
CA GLY A 51 17.08 5.01 -11.73
C GLY A 51 16.39 3.67 -11.48
N ASP A 52 16.65 2.70 -12.36
CA ASP A 52 15.98 1.40 -12.41
C ASP A 52 15.96 0.67 -11.05
N VAL A 53 17.02 0.84 -10.25
CA VAL A 53 17.13 0.27 -8.89
C VAL A 53 16.02 0.77 -7.95
N SER A 54 15.63 2.04 -8.05
CA SER A 54 14.52 2.59 -7.27
C SER A 54 13.18 2.04 -7.74
N MET A 55 13.00 1.83 -9.04
CA MET A 55 11.77 1.24 -9.58
C MET A 55 11.63 -0.23 -9.17
N GLY A 56 12.72 -0.99 -9.18
CA GLY A 56 12.73 -2.38 -8.71
C GLY A 56 12.20 -2.53 -7.27
N ARG A 57 12.52 -1.58 -6.38
CA ARG A 57 11.99 -1.58 -5.00
C ARG A 57 10.48 -1.34 -4.94
N PHE A 58 9.96 -0.43 -5.77
CA PHE A 58 8.51 -0.19 -5.82
C PHE A 58 7.75 -1.37 -6.39
N TYR A 59 8.26 -1.98 -7.47
CA TYR A 59 7.67 -3.20 -8.03
C TYR A 59 7.74 -4.37 -7.06
N GLY A 60 8.87 -4.54 -6.34
CA GLY A 60 9.01 -5.55 -5.30
C GLY A 60 8.00 -5.38 -4.17
N MET A 61 7.83 -4.17 -3.64
CA MET A 61 6.85 -3.88 -2.60
C MET A 61 5.41 -4.09 -3.09
N TYR A 62 5.12 -3.65 -4.32
CA TYR A 62 3.82 -3.88 -4.97
C TYR A 62 3.52 -5.37 -5.09
N ALA A 63 4.46 -6.16 -5.63
CA ALA A 63 4.30 -7.59 -5.83
C ALA A 63 4.14 -8.34 -4.50
N ALA A 64 4.96 -8.02 -3.50
CA ALA A 64 4.88 -8.64 -2.17
C ALA A 64 3.54 -8.34 -1.46
N THR A 65 3.12 -7.07 -1.48
CA THR A 65 1.86 -6.66 -0.84
C THR A 65 0.65 -7.25 -1.56
N SER A 66 0.65 -7.20 -2.90
CA SER A 66 -0.43 -7.76 -3.70
C SER A 66 -0.51 -9.28 -3.54
N GLY A 67 0.62 -9.97 -3.53
CA GLY A 67 0.68 -11.42 -3.29
C GLY A 67 0.12 -11.80 -1.93
N LEU A 68 0.45 -11.03 -0.87
CA LEU A 68 -0.10 -11.24 0.47
C LEU A 68 -1.63 -11.04 0.50
N LEU A 69 -2.14 -9.94 -0.07
CA LEU A 69 -3.58 -9.67 -0.09
C LEU A 69 -4.36 -10.69 -0.93
N VAL A 70 -3.80 -11.13 -2.05
CA VAL A 70 -4.35 -12.22 -2.87
C VAL A 70 -4.44 -13.50 -2.05
N ALA A 71 -3.36 -13.88 -1.35
CA ALA A 71 -3.35 -15.07 -0.52
C ALA A 71 -4.45 -15.01 0.56
N ILE A 72 -4.59 -13.86 1.24
CA ILE A 72 -5.65 -13.65 2.24
C ILE A 72 -7.05 -13.77 1.61
N CYS A 73 -7.29 -13.12 0.46
CA CYS A 73 -8.57 -13.21 -0.25
C CYS A 73 -8.93 -14.63 -0.69
N LEU A 74 -7.93 -15.45 -1.03
CA LEU A 74 -8.14 -16.85 -1.42
C LEU A 74 -8.38 -17.76 -0.21
N SER A 75 -7.77 -17.46 0.94
CA SER A 75 -7.88 -18.26 2.17
C SER A 75 -9.16 -18.00 2.97
N VAL A 76 -9.72 -16.79 2.90
CA VAL A 76 -10.86 -16.40 3.75
C VAL A 76 -12.21 -16.78 3.12
N ASP A 77 -13.12 -17.33 3.91
CA ASP A 77 -14.47 -17.69 3.47
C ASP A 77 -15.37 -16.47 3.18
N ALA A 78 -15.15 -15.33 3.87
CA ALA A 78 -15.92 -14.11 3.63
C ALA A 78 -15.79 -13.57 2.20
N ALA A 79 -14.67 -13.84 1.52
CA ALA A 79 -14.42 -13.43 0.14
C ALA A 79 -14.95 -14.43 -0.90
N LYS A 80 -15.41 -15.63 -0.49
CA LYS A 80 -15.64 -16.80 -1.37
C LYS A 80 -16.49 -16.53 -2.60
N ASN A 81 -17.56 -15.74 -2.45
CA ASN A 81 -18.48 -15.45 -3.56
C ASN A 81 -17.93 -14.41 -4.56
N HIS A 82 -16.97 -13.58 -4.16
CA HIS A 82 -16.49 -12.45 -4.97
C HIS A 82 -14.95 -12.30 -4.91
N ARG A 83 -14.20 -13.41 -4.80
CA ARG A 83 -12.74 -13.39 -4.61
C ARG A 83 -12.02 -12.57 -5.67
N VAL A 84 -12.42 -12.73 -6.93
CA VAL A 84 -11.82 -12.01 -8.06
C VAL A 84 -12.03 -10.50 -7.93
N LEU A 85 -13.22 -10.06 -7.50
CA LEU A 85 -13.52 -8.65 -7.31
C LEU A 85 -12.66 -8.04 -6.20
N TRP A 86 -12.56 -8.71 -5.05
CA TRP A 86 -11.74 -8.26 -3.92
C TRP A 86 -10.26 -8.19 -4.28
N VAL A 87 -9.73 -9.23 -4.95
CA VAL A 87 -8.36 -9.24 -5.46
C VAL A 87 -8.10 -8.10 -6.44
N ALA A 88 -9.04 -7.84 -7.36
CA ALA A 88 -8.90 -6.75 -8.33
C ALA A 88 -8.88 -5.37 -7.64
N ILE A 89 -9.74 -5.17 -6.63
CA ILE A 89 -9.76 -3.95 -5.83
C ILE A 89 -8.45 -3.79 -5.08
N ASP A 90 -8.03 -4.81 -4.33
CA ASP A 90 -6.80 -4.79 -3.51
C ASP A 90 -5.56 -4.49 -4.36
N THR A 91 -5.40 -5.21 -5.47
CA THR A 91 -4.27 -5.01 -6.38
C THR A 91 -4.28 -3.64 -7.03
N THR A 92 -5.45 -3.10 -7.41
CA THR A 92 -5.57 -1.74 -7.96
C THR A 92 -5.22 -0.67 -6.93
N LEU A 93 -5.69 -0.82 -5.69
CA LEU A 93 -5.40 0.10 -4.58
C LEU A 93 -3.90 0.10 -4.24
N VAL A 94 -3.29 -1.08 -4.14
CA VAL A 94 -1.85 -1.21 -3.88
C VAL A 94 -1.04 -0.68 -5.07
N ALA A 95 -1.45 -0.94 -6.31
CA ALA A 95 -0.80 -0.39 -7.50
C ALA A 95 -0.81 1.15 -7.47
N TYR A 96 -1.95 1.76 -7.14
CA TYR A 96 -2.05 3.21 -7.00
C TYR A 96 -1.09 3.74 -5.95
N VAL A 97 -1.08 3.15 -4.75
CA VAL A 97 -0.26 3.62 -3.63
C VAL A 97 1.24 3.41 -3.91
N CYS A 98 1.63 2.25 -4.42
CA CYS A 98 3.04 1.92 -4.64
C CYS A 98 3.64 2.55 -5.90
N LEU A 99 2.89 2.62 -7.01
CA LEU A 99 3.43 3.01 -8.31
C LEU A 99 3.06 4.44 -8.72
N LEU A 100 1.82 4.86 -8.42
CA LEU A 100 1.29 6.14 -8.90
C LEU A 100 1.40 7.26 -7.86
N ASN A 101 1.35 6.96 -6.56
CA ASN A 101 1.33 7.97 -5.50
C ASN A 101 2.77 8.49 -5.18
N PRO A 102 3.11 9.75 -5.49
CA PRO A 102 4.45 10.29 -5.26
C PRO A 102 4.83 10.37 -3.78
N TRP A 103 3.87 10.69 -2.91
CA TRP A 103 4.10 10.80 -1.47
C TRP A 103 4.55 9.46 -0.87
N PHE A 104 3.80 8.39 -1.15
CA PHE A 104 4.11 7.07 -0.63
C PHE A 104 5.42 6.53 -1.20
N ARG A 105 5.68 6.78 -2.48
CA ARG A 105 6.97 6.43 -3.10
C ARG A 105 8.15 7.14 -2.44
N ASN A 106 8.01 8.41 -2.09
CA ASN A 106 9.05 9.15 -1.35
C ASN A 106 9.25 8.59 0.06
N LEU A 107 8.16 8.18 0.73
CA LEU A 107 8.22 7.52 2.04
C LEU A 107 9.00 6.20 1.96
N LEU A 108 8.68 5.33 1.00
CA LEU A 108 9.36 4.06 0.78
C LEU A 108 10.86 4.25 0.48
N LEU A 109 11.22 5.26 -0.33
CA LEU A 109 12.61 5.58 -0.59
C LEU A 109 13.36 5.98 0.68
N GLY A 110 12.76 6.87 1.48
CA GLY A 110 13.34 7.29 2.76
C GLY A 110 13.56 6.11 3.72
N TRP A 111 12.61 5.17 3.77
CA TRP A 111 12.75 3.95 4.55
C TRP A 111 13.86 3.04 4.01
N SER A 112 13.89 2.79 2.70
CA SER A 112 14.93 1.95 2.08
C SER A 112 16.33 2.51 2.30
N ALA A 113 16.50 3.84 2.22
CA ALA A 113 17.77 4.50 2.47
C ALA A 113 18.22 4.37 3.93
N ARG A 114 17.28 4.44 4.88
CA ARG A 114 17.56 4.20 6.32
C ARG A 114 17.95 2.75 6.58
N LEU A 115 17.23 1.80 6.01
CA LEU A 115 17.51 0.36 6.16
C LEU A 115 18.89 0.00 5.60
N SER A 116 19.22 0.46 4.39
CA SER A 116 20.56 0.23 3.81
C SER A 116 21.70 0.87 4.63
N LYS A 117 21.42 1.92 5.41
CA LYS A 117 22.40 2.53 6.31
C LYS A 117 22.63 1.70 7.58
N ILE A 118 21.61 0.98 8.04
CA ILE A 118 21.70 0.05 9.17
C ILE A 118 22.44 -1.22 8.73
N GLU A 119 22.13 -1.76 7.55
CA GLU A 119 22.75 -2.98 7.02
C GLU A 119 24.26 -2.84 6.76
N LYS A 120 24.73 -1.63 6.45
CA LYS A 120 26.16 -1.33 6.25
C LYS A 120 26.92 -1.03 7.54
N ARG A 121 26.25 -1.02 8.69
CA ARG A 121 26.85 -0.80 10.01
C ARG A 121 27.09 -2.14 10.69
#